data_AF-A0A1G7HNX6-F1
#
_entry.id   AF-A0A1G7HNX6-F1
#
_cell.length_a   1.000
_cell.length_b   1.000
_cell.length_c   1.000
_cell.angle_alpha   90.00
_cell.angle_beta   90.00
_cell.angle_gamma   90.00
#
_symmetry.space_group_name_H-M   'P 1'
#
loop_
_entity.id
_entity.type
_entity.pdbx_description
1 polymer ?
#
loop_
_entity_poly.entity_id
_entity_poly.type
_entity_poly.pdbx_seq_one_letter_code
_entity_poly.pdbx_strand_id
1 'polypeptide(L)'
;MGHMPKLVKDEGDYRVFEMEDGSKVKLQRDDDEFAIVATDLKTGNRIGTLEFSEIEAGDHHTPDYWKLVYAYLDKAGDRYKRSGLGREALKLWILSYGPAAVERDTGIPNSQGSHLTGDAPGFVAKMVEEKLLYYER
;
A
#
# COMPACT_ATOMS: atom_id res chain seq x y z
N MET A 1 -9.95 9.26 16.80
CA MET A 1 -10.49 8.24 15.87
C MET A 1 -10.42 8.89 14.49
N GLY A 2 -9.46 8.53 13.63
CA GLY A 2 -9.38 9.12 12.29
C GLY A 2 -10.55 8.61 11.46
N HIS A 3 -11.25 9.46 10.70
CA HIS A 3 -12.36 8.95 9.92
C HIS A 3 -11.83 8.14 8.74
N MET A 4 -12.49 7.02 8.47
CA MET A 4 -12.15 6.16 7.34
C MET A 4 -12.74 6.73 6.05
N PRO A 5 -12.02 6.66 4.92
CA PRO A 5 -12.57 7.00 3.63
C PRO A 5 -13.79 6.14 3.34
N LYS A 6 -14.81 6.74 2.73
CA LYS A 6 -16.03 6.04 2.33
C LYS A 6 -15.86 5.51 0.91
N LEU A 7 -16.00 4.20 0.72
CA LEU A 7 -16.06 3.61 -0.62
C LEU A 7 -17.29 4.15 -1.37
N VAL A 8 -17.08 4.74 -2.55
CA VAL A 8 -18.14 5.28 -3.41
C VAL A 8 -18.25 4.55 -4.75
N LYS A 9 -17.18 3.87 -5.17
CA LYS A 9 -17.17 3.06 -6.39
C LYS A 9 -16.18 1.90 -6.25
N ASP A 10 -16.59 0.71 -6.68
CA ASP A 10 -15.76 -0.49 -6.73
C ASP A 10 -15.90 -1.11 -8.13
N GLU A 11 -14.81 -1.11 -8.88
CA GLU A 11 -14.66 -1.76 -10.18
C GLU A 11 -13.43 -2.66 -10.07
N GLY A 12 -13.40 -3.81 -10.75
CA GLY A 12 -12.35 -4.83 -10.52
C GLY A 12 -10.91 -4.30 -10.47
N ASP A 13 -10.60 -3.29 -11.29
CA ASP A 13 -9.25 -2.72 -11.41
C ASP A 13 -9.02 -1.45 -10.56
N TYR A 14 -10.09 -0.85 -10.02
CA TYR A 14 -9.98 0.37 -9.20
C TYR A 14 -11.13 0.61 -8.24
N ARG A 15 -10.82 1.30 -7.15
CA ARG A 15 -11.79 1.79 -6.17
C ARG A 15 -11.74 3.29 -6.06
N VAL A 16 -12.89 3.92 -5.85
CA VAL A 16 -12.97 5.35 -5.55
C VAL A 16 -13.51 5.53 -4.15
N PHE A 17 -12.82 6.38 -3.40
CA PHE A 17 -13.10 6.70 -2.03
C PHE A 17 -13.40 8.20 -1.90
N GLU A 18 -14.36 8.53 -1.04
CA GLU A 18 -14.64 9.89 -0.61
C GLU A 18 -14.01 10.15 0.76
N MET A 19 -13.27 11.25 0.85
CA MET A 19 -12.56 11.71 2.04
C MET A 19 -13.48 12.57 2.93
N GLU A 20 -13.06 12.85 4.17
CA GLU A 20 -13.83 13.67 5.12
C GLU A 20 -14.22 15.05 4.56
N ASP A 21 -13.34 15.66 3.78
CA ASP A 21 -13.55 16.97 3.16
C ASP A 21 -14.34 16.91 1.84
N GLY A 22 -14.89 15.74 1.49
CA GLY A 22 -15.65 15.50 0.26
C GLY A 22 -14.79 15.33 -0.99
N SER A 23 -13.46 15.43 -0.90
CA SER A 23 -12.59 15.08 -2.02
C SER A 23 -12.64 13.60 -2.33
N LYS A 24 -12.30 13.23 -3.57
CA LYS A 24 -12.34 11.84 -4.03
C LYS A 24 -10.95 11.38 -4.44
N VAL A 25 -10.59 10.19 -3.98
CA VAL A 25 -9.33 9.53 -4.31
C VAL A 25 -9.64 8.22 -5.02
N LYS A 26 -9.00 8.01 -6.16
CA LYS A 26 -9.01 6.73 -6.88
C LYS A 26 -7.79 5.92 -6.46
N LEU A 27 -8.01 4.68 -6.03
CA LEU A 27 -6.98 3.66 -5.89
C LEU A 27 -7.08 2.73 -7.09
N GLN A 28 -6.02 2.59 -7.86
CA GLN A 28 -6.00 1.81 -9.10
C GLN A 28 -4.81 0.88 -9.11
N ARG A 29 -5.01 -0.34 -9.63
CA ARG A 29 -3.89 -1.24 -9.90
C ARG A 29 -3.07 -0.77 -11.08
N ASP A 30 -1.77 -0.91 -10.95
CA ASP A 30 -0.81 -0.79 -12.03
C ASP A 30 -0.12 -2.15 -12.17
N ASP A 31 -0.53 -2.91 -13.18
CA ASP A 31 -0.04 -4.26 -13.45
C ASP A 31 1.40 -4.25 -13.99
N ASP A 32 1.85 -3.14 -14.59
CA ASP A 32 3.20 -3.02 -15.14
C ASP A 32 4.23 -2.71 -14.04
N GLU A 33 3.85 -1.86 -13.08
CA GLU A 33 4.70 -1.49 -11.92
C GLU A 33 4.48 -2.37 -10.68
N PHE A 34 3.56 -3.35 -10.73
CA PHE A 34 3.09 -4.12 -9.57
C PHE A 34 2.77 -3.22 -8.37
N ALA A 35 1.87 -2.27 -8.61
CA ALA A 35 1.60 -1.21 -7.66
C ALA A 35 0.10 -0.92 -7.49
N ILE A 36 -0.24 -0.28 -6.37
CA ILE A 36 -1.52 0.42 -6.20
C ILE A 36 -1.24 1.92 -6.20
N VAL A 37 -1.76 2.63 -7.19
CA VAL A 37 -1.60 4.06 -7.39
C VAL A 37 -2.80 4.81 -6.81
N ALA A 38 -2.53 5.81 -5.97
CA ALA A 38 -3.52 6.72 -5.43
C ALA A 38 -3.52 8.04 -6.20
N THR A 39 -4.68 8.45 -6.73
CA THR A 39 -4.86 9.68 -7.52
C THR A 39 -5.99 10.53 -6.96
N ASP A 40 -5.73 11.82 -6.73
CA ASP A 40 -6.76 12.79 -6.37
C ASP A 40 -7.58 13.14 -7.63
N LEU A 41 -8.88 12.82 -7.63
CA LEU A 41 -9.75 13.02 -8.80
C LEU A 41 -10.08 14.49 -9.07
N LYS A 42 -9.90 15.39 -8.10
CA LYS A 42 -10.10 16.83 -8.32
C LYS A 42 -8.93 17.43 -9.10
N THR A 43 -7.71 17.01 -8.80
CA THR A 43 -6.49 17.58 -9.39
C THR A 43 -5.90 16.73 -10.51
N GLY A 44 -6.22 15.44 -10.56
CA GLY A 44 -5.60 14.46 -11.46
C GLY A 44 -4.21 14.01 -11.02
N ASN A 45 -3.72 14.49 -9.87
CA ASN A 45 -2.35 14.22 -9.43
C ASN A 45 -2.23 12.87 -8.70
N ARG A 46 -1.15 12.14 -8.97
CA ARG A 46 -0.71 10.98 -8.17
C ARG A 46 -0.27 11.49 -6.79
N ILE A 47 -0.97 11.06 -5.75
CA ILE A 47 -0.77 11.48 -4.36
C ILE A 47 -0.03 10.43 -3.52
N GLY A 48 0.00 9.19 -4.00
CA GLY A 48 0.66 8.09 -3.31
C GLY A 48 0.74 6.83 -4.14
N THR A 49 1.54 5.89 -3.66
CA THR A 49 1.64 4.54 -4.21
C THR A 49 2.10 3.55 -3.15
N LEU A 50 1.64 2.31 -3.31
CA LEU A 50 2.25 1.12 -2.71
C LEU A 50 2.81 0.26 -3.86
N GLU A 51 4.12 0.04 -3.88
CA GLU A 51 4.82 -0.79 -4.86
C GLU A 51 5.27 -2.10 -4.21
N PHE A 52 5.14 -3.17 -4.97
CA PHE A 52 5.43 -4.52 -4.53
C PHE A 52 6.42 -5.17 -5.50
N SER A 53 7.25 -6.05 -4.96
CA SER A 53 8.15 -6.88 -5.75
C SER A 53 7.79 -8.34 -5.54
N GLU A 54 7.77 -9.11 -6.61
CA GLU A 54 7.74 -10.57 -6.53
C GLU A 54 9.12 -11.05 -6.07
N ILE A 55 9.14 -11.92 -5.06
CA ILE A 55 10.34 -12.56 -4.56
C ILE A 55 10.27 -14.03 -4.92
N GLU A 56 11.19 -14.44 -5.80
CA GLU A 56 11.38 -15.84 -6.15
C GLU A 56 12.02 -16.58 -4.97
N ALA A 57 11.39 -17.67 -4.54
CA ALA A 57 11.80 -18.32 -3.29
C ALA A 57 13.09 -19.17 -3.40
N GLY A 58 13.72 -19.25 -4.57
CA GLY A 58 15.03 -19.86 -4.79
C GLY A 58 15.11 -21.39 -4.61
N ASP A 59 14.10 -22.01 -4.00
CA ASP A 59 13.95 -23.46 -3.86
C ASP A 59 12.55 -23.94 -4.28
N HIS A 60 12.43 -25.23 -4.65
CA HIS A 60 11.15 -25.81 -5.10
C HIS A 60 10.15 -26.08 -3.97
N HIS A 61 10.50 -25.79 -2.72
CA HIS A 61 9.69 -26.09 -1.54
C HIS A 61 8.98 -24.86 -0.98
N THR A 62 9.41 -23.67 -1.38
CA THR A 62 8.87 -22.40 -0.95
C THR A 62 8.18 -21.72 -2.14
N PRO A 63 6.92 -21.29 -2.02
CA PRO A 63 6.27 -20.54 -3.10
C PRO A 63 6.82 -19.12 -3.17
N ASP A 64 6.83 -18.55 -4.38
CA ASP A 64 7.11 -17.14 -4.60
C ASP A 64 6.09 -16.29 -3.84
N TYR A 65 6.51 -15.08 -3.44
CA TYR A 65 5.68 -14.22 -2.62
C TYR A 65 5.88 -12.74 -2.94
N TRP A 66 4.88 -11.93 -2.64
CA TRP A 66 4.93 -10.49 -2.81
C TRP A 66 5.55 -9.82 -1.60
N LYS A 67 6.42 -8.84 -1.82
CA LYS A 67 7.04 -8.00 -0.78
C LYS A 67 6.69 -6.54 -1.02
N LEU A 68 6.17 -5.85 0.00
CA LEU A 68 6.00 -4.40 -0.03
C LEU A 68 7.37 -3.72 0.06
N VAL A 69 7.79 -3.06 -1.01
CA VAL A 69 9.13 -2.45 -1.11
C VAL A 69 9.09 -0.93 -0.98
N TYR A 70 7.99 -0.29 -1.38
CA TYR A 70 7.84 1.15 -1.29
C TYR A 70 6.38 1.55 -1.01
N ALA A 71 6.18 2.51 -0.12
CA ALA A 71 4.85 2.98 0.25
C ALA A 71 4.88 4.45 0.68
N TYR A 72 4.11 5.29 -0.01
CA TYR A 72 3.95 6.70 0.35
C TYR A 72 2.55 7.22 0.00
N LEU A 73 2.08 8.23 0.73
CA LEU A 73 0.80 8.93 0.53
C LEU A 73 0.93 10.44 0.73
N ASP A 74 2.14 10.97 0.65
CA ASP A 74 2.48 12.36 1.00
C ASP A 74 2.99 13.21 -0.17
N LYS A 75 2.85 12.75 -1.42
CA LYS A 75 3.19 13.60 -2.59
C LYS A 75 2.33 14.86 -2.68
N ALA A 76 1.15 14.87 -2.05
CA ALA A 76 0.30 16.05 -1.90
C ALA A 76 0.31 16.62 -0.46
N GLY A 77 1.39 16.39 0.28
CA GLY A 77 1.53 16.75 1.69
C GLY A 77 0.79 15.79 2.64
N ASP A 78 0.68 16.16 3.91
CA ASP A 78 0.17 15.27 4.97
C ASP A 78 -1.36 15.05 4.94
N ARG A 79 -2.10 15.71 4.04
CA ARG A 79 -3.58 15.67 3.98
C ARG A 79 -4.15 14.27 3.86
N TYR A 80 -3.45 13.37 3.16
CA TYR A 80 -3.93 12.00 2.91
C TYR A 80 -3.36 10.97 3.90
N LYS A 81 -2.42 11.37 4.75
CA LYS A 81 -1.86 10.50 5.79
C LYS A 81 -2.89 10.22 6.87
N ARG A 82 -2.79 9.02 7.46
CA ARG A 82 -3.63 8.55 8.58
C ARG A 82 -5.14 8.58 8.32
N SER A 83 -5.56 8.80 7.07
CA SER A 83 -6.95 8.72 6.63
C SER A 83 -7.45 7.27 6.52
N GLY A 84 -6.55 6.30 6.37
CA GLY A 84 -6.90 4.91 6.09
C GLY A 84 -6.82 4.53 4.61
N LEU A 85 -6.47 5.45 3.71
CA LEU A 85 -6.25 5.14 2.29
C LEU A 85 -5.19 4.05 2.07
N GLY A 86 -4.08 4.06 2.83
CA GLY A 86 -3.04 3.03 2.71
C GLY A 86 -3.55 1.62 3.07
N ARG A 87 -4.48 1.53 4.03
CA ARG A 87 -5.16 0.28 4.38
C ARG A 87 -6.05 -0.19 3.23
N GLU A 88 -6.82 0.71 2.64
CA GLU A 88 -7.69 0.38 1.52
C GLU A 88 -6.90 0.00 0.25
N ALA A 89 -5.72 0.61 0.05
CA ALA A 89 -4.79 0.22 -1.00
C ALA A 89 -4.27 -1.22 -0.79
N LEU A 90 -3.85 -1.57 0.43
CA LEU A 90 -3.46 -2.96 0.74
C LEU A 90 -4.60 -3.95 0.54
N LYS A 91 -5.83 -3.60 0.94
CA LYS A 91 -6.98 -4.48 0.70
C LYS A 91 -7.23 -4.71 -0.79
N LEU A 92 -7.08 -3.68 -1.62
CA LEU A 92 -7.20 -3.82 -3.07
C LEU A 92 -6.10 -4.72 -3.64
N TRP A 93 -4.86 -4.55 -3.16
CA TRP A 93 -3.75 -5.43 -3.50
C TRP A 93 -4.04 -6.90 -3.15
N ILE A 94 -4.42 -7.16 -1.90
CA ILE A 94 -4.68 -8.53 -1.40
C ILE A 94 -5.79 -9.22 -2.19
N LEU A 95 -6.82 -8.48 -2.57
CA LEU A 95 -7.91 -9.02 -3.39
C LEU A 95 -7.43 -9.39 -4.81
N SER A 96 -6.39 -8.73 -5.30
CA SER A 96 -5.92 -8.85 -6.68
C SER A 96 -4.78 -9.85 -6.85
N TYR A 97 -3.79 -9.83 -5.96
CA TYR A 97 -2.55 -10.62 -6.07
C TYR A 97 -2.31 -11.54 -4.87
N GLY A 98 -3.05 -11.35 -3.78
CA GLY A 98 -2.87 -12.10 -2.54
C GLY A 98 -2.01 -11.37 -1.50
N PRO A 99 -1.67 -12.07 -0.41
CA PRO A 99 -1.02 -11.46 0.75
C PRO A 99 0.41 -11.03 0.43
N ALA A 100 0.86 -9.93 1.05
CA ALA A 100 2.21 -9.41 0.90
C ALA A 100 2.99 -9.46 2.23
N ALA A 101 4.27 -9.79 2.10
CA ALA A 101 5.27 -9.71 3.14
C ALA A 101 5.81 -8.28 3.25
N VAL A 102 6.42 -7.99 4.39
CA VAL A 102 7.25 -6.80 4.60
C VAL A 102 8.51 -7.22 5.34
N GLU A 103 9.62 -6.56 5.01
CA GLU A 103 10.85 -6.82 5.73
C GLU A 103 10.74 -6.33 7.19
N ARG A 104 11.36 -7.07 8.10
CA ARG A 104 11.47 -6.60 9.48
C ARG A 104 12.47 -5.44 9.51
N ASP A 105 12.04 -4.28 10.01
CA ASP A 105 12.96 -3.19 10.28
C ASP A 105 13.95 -3.62 11.37
N THR A 106 15.20 -3.88 10.96
CA THR A 106 16.29 -4.25 11.85
C THR A 106 17.17 -3.06 12.22
N GLY A 107 16.85 -1.85 11.72
CA GLY A 107 17.70 -0.65 11.86
C GLY A 107 19.00 -0.70 11.04
N ILE A 108 19.24 -1.77 10.27
CA ILE A 108 20.40 -1.92 9.39
C ILE A 108 19.94 -1.63 7.96
N PRO A 109 20.53 -0.64 7.26
CA PRO A 109 20.28 -0.43 5.84
C PRO A 109 20.73 -1.68 5.07
N ASN A 110 19.78 -2.46 4.59
CA ASN A 110 20.05 -3.61 3.75
C ASN A 110 20.11 -3.17 2.27
N SER A 111 20.84 -3.92 1.46
CA SER A 111 20.95 -3.67 0.02
C SER A 111 19.73 -4.12 -0.78
N GLN A 112 18.67 -4.59 -0.11
CA GLN A 112 17.46 -5.19 -0.72
C GLN A 112 16.34 -4.17 -0.99
N GLY A 113 16.63 -2.87 -0.86
CA GLY A 113 15.85 -1.81 -1.52
C GLY A 113 14.47 -1.48 -0.93
N SER A 114 14.13 -1.96 0.27
CA SER A 114 12.91 -1.50 0.95
C SER A 114 13.11 -0.06 1.44
N HIS A 115 12.41 0.90 0.83
CA HIS A 115 12.48 2.33 1.15
C HIS A 115 11.29 2.78 2.02
N LEU A 116 10.90 1.94 2.97
CA LEU A 116 9.82 2.24 3.93
C LEU A 116 10.32 3.22 5.00
N THR A 117 10.26 4.51 4.69
CA THR A 117 10.75 5.60 5.54
C THR A 117 9.61 6.49 6.06
N GLY A 118 9.91 7.40 7.00
CA GLY A 118 8.92 8.34 7.55
C GLY A 118 7.87 7.64 8.43
N ASP A 119 6.58 7.78 8.09
CA ASP A 119 5.46 7.14 8.81
C ASP A 119 5.31 5.64 8.49
N ALA A 120 6.10 5.11 7.54
CA ALA A 120 5.97 3.73 7.07
C ALA A 120 6.12 2.66 8.17
N PRO A 121 7.06 2.74 9.13
CA PRO A 121 7.18 1.72 10.20
C PRO A 121 5.91 1.60 11.05
N GLY A 122 5.30 2.73 11.41
CA GLY A 122 4.05 2.75 12.17
C GLY A 122 2.86 2.24 11.37
N PHE A 123 2.82 2.54 10.08
CA PHE A 123 1.84 1.96 9.16
C PHE A 123 2.00 0.43 9.06
N VAL A 124 3.22 -0.06 8.81
CA VAL A 124 3.53 -1.48 8.68
C VAL A 124 3.16 -2.24 9.94
N ALA A 125 3.58 -1.77 11.12
CA ALA A 125 3.27 -2.44 12.40
C ALA A 125 1.76 -2.62 12.57
N LYS A 126 0.97 -1.59 12.24
CA LYS A 126 -0.49 -1.64 12.30
C LYS A 126 -1.10 -2.60 11.27
N MET A 127 -0.57 -2.63 10.04
CA MET A 127 -1.07 -3.55 9.01
C MET A 127 -0.73 -5.01 9.32
N VAL A 128 0.39 -5.27 9.99
CA VAL A 128 0.73 -6.60 10.51
C VAL A 128 -0.22 -7.00 11.65
N GLU A 129 -0.48 -6.09 12.61
CA GLU A 129 -1.46 -6.33 13.68
C GLU A 129 -2.86 -6.65 13.11
N GLU A 130 -3.26 -5.94 12.05
CA GLU A 130 -4.52 -6.15 11.34
C GLU A 130 -4.51 -7.33 10.35
N LYS A 131 -3.40 -8.08 10.25
CA LYS A 131 -3.22 -9.24 9.36
C LYS A 131 -3.36 -8.94 7.87
N LEU A 132 -3.07 -7.70 7.48
CA LEU A 132 -2.99 -7.26 6.07
C LEU A 132 -1.57 -7.40 5.51
N LEU A 133 -0.57 -7.42 6.38
CA LEU A 133 0.82 -7.76 6.05
C LEU A 133 1.33 -8.83 7.01
N TYR A 134 2.44 -9.46 6.66
CA TYR A 134 3.20 -10.31 7.57
C TYR A 134 4.69 -10.01 7.45
N TYR A 135 5.46 -10.21 8.51
CA TYR A 135 6.91 -10.08 8.42
C TYR A 135 7.47 -11.26 7.63
N GLU A 136 8.42 -10.95 6.73
CA GLU A 136 9.28 -11.94 6.09
C GLU A 136 9.93 -12.84 7.16
N ARG A 137 10.04 -14.13 6.84
CA ARG A 137 10.51 -15.17 7.77
C ARG A 137 12.02 -15.34 7.71
#